data_AF-A0A953LIR2-F1
#
_entry.id   AF-A0A953LIR2-F1
#
_cell.length_a   1.000
_cell.length_b   1.000
_cell.length_c   1.000
_cell.angle_alpha   90.00
_cell.angle_beta   90.00
_cell.angle_gamma   90.00
#
_symmetry.space_group_name_H-M   'P 1'
#
loop_
_entity.id
_entity.type
_entity.pdbx_description
1 polymer ?
#
loop_
_entity_poly.entity_id
_entity_poly.type
_entity_poly.pdbx_seq_one_letter_code
_entity_poly.pdbx_strand_id
1 'polypeptide(L)'
;TLLYRLPADAVRPLLAEPAVAAFFLASLAERLRASTGESTAALPADLTAAARTAIQRQPVFVDPEASVAEAARRMTTERISSVLVGDHQLGILTDRDLRSRVVARGLDPGTPVRAVMSRPCRTAPASATLFEVLLEMLEHRIHHLPLVEAGEVIGVVTQTDLLRQTTRSPLYLLKSVERHGDTARLADFAAEQAAMVERLATGGLEATRIGRIAASVNDALVARLLGLAERELGPPPCPYAWIVFGSEGRFEQTLLTDQDNALVYREDSETARGYFAALAARTVRALLELGFPPCPGGFMATNWCHPLETWKQKFEGWIATPEPNALLEAASFFDFRRVHGDLSLEPLG
;
A
#
# COMPACT_ATOMS: atom_id res chain seq x y z
N THR A 1 -12.88 28.77 37.24
CA THR A 1 -12.49 27.34 37.19
C THR A 1 -11.86 26.96 38.52
N LEU A 2 -12.41 25.94 39.19
CA LEU A 2 -11.78 25.35 40.38
C LEU A 2 -10.67 24.40 39.92
N LEU A 3 -9.48 24.55 40.49
CA LEU A 3 -8.33 23.71 40.17
C LEU A 3 -7.99 22.86 41.39
N TYR A 4 -8.10 21.54 41.24
CA TYR A 4 -7.75 20.58 42.29
C TYR A 4 -6.32 20.08 42.08
N ARG A 5 -5.50 20.13 43.13
CA ARG A 5 -4.14 19.59 43.14
C ARG A 5 -4.12 18.31 43.95
N LEU A 6 -3.84 17.19 43.27
CA LEU A 6 -3.73 15.87 43.90
C LEU A 6 -2.25 15.47 44.06
N PRO A 7 -1.87 14.83 45.18
CA PRO A 7 -0.54 14.24 45.35
C PRO A 7 -0.27 13.10 44.35
N ALA A 8 0.94 13.02 43.80
CA ALA A 8 1.29 12.07 42.74
C ALA A 8 1.27 10.59 43.20
N ASP A 9 1.60 10.38 44.47
CA ASP A 9 1.53 9.11 45.19
C ASP A 9 0.10 8.60 45.38
N ALA A 10 -0.89 9.50 45.46
CA ALA A 10 -2.31 9.13 45.49
C ALA A 10 -2.87 8.77 44.10
N VAL A 11 -2.31 9.34 43.03
CA VAL A 11 -2.79 9.14 41.65
C VAL A 11 -2.16 7.93 40.97
N ARG A 12 -0.88 7.63 41.23
CA ARG A 12 -0.16 6.52 40.58
C ARG A 12 -0.84 5.15 40.71
N PRO A 13 -1.34 4.72 41.88
CA PRO A 13 -2.04 3.44 42.01
C PRO A 13 -3.31 3.37 41.18
N LEU A 14 -4.01 4.50 41.02
CA LEU A 14 -5.27 4.60 40.27
C LEU A 14 -5.06 4.48 38.76
N LEU A 15 -3.85 4.69 38.24
CA LEU A 15 -3.53 4.47 36.82
C LEU A 15 -3.48 2.99 36.43
N ALA A 16 -3.53 2.06 37.40
CA ALA A 16 -3.71 0.65 37.11
C ALA A 16 -5.15 0.32 36.66
N GLU A 17 -6.11 1.20 36.94
CA GLU A 17 -7.51 1.05 36.52
C GLU A 17 -7.69 1.57 35.08
N PRO A 18 -8.16 0.73 34.12
CA PRO A 18 -8.22 1.08 32.70
C PRO A 18 -9.03 2.35 32.40
N ALA A 19 -10.14 2.57 33.11
CA ALA A 19 -10.99 3.75 32.90
C ALA A 19 -10.30 5.06 33.35
N VAL A 20 -9.50 4.99 34.42
CA VAL A 20 -8.77 6.15 34.95
C VAL A 20 -7.55 6.46 34.07
N ALA A 21 -6.82 5.43 33.65
CA ALA A 21 -5.74 5.56 32.68
C ALA A 21 -6.24 6.19 31.36
N ALA A 22 -7.36 5.70 30.82
CA ALA A 22 -7.97 6.23 29.60
C ALA A 22 -8.35 7.71 29.73
N PHE A 23 -8.93 8.12 30.87
CA PHE A 23 -9.26 9.52 31.14
C PHE A 23 -8.02 10.44 31.15
N PHE A 24 -6.96 10.03 31.85
CA PHE A 24 -5.73 10.83 31.91
C PHE A 24 -4.97 10.84 30.58
N LEU A 25 -4.99 9.74 29.82
CA LEU A 25 -4.40 9.64 28.48
C LEU A 25 -5.12 10.52 27.47
N ALA A 26 -6.46 10.55 27.49
CA ALA A 26 -7.26 11.45 26.66
C ALA A 26 -6.89 12.92 26.96
N SER A 27 -6.76 13.27 28.25
CA SER A 27 -6.38 14.62 28.66
C SER A 27 -4.92 14.98 28.34
N LEU A 28 -4.00 14.01 28.34
CA LEU A 28 -2.60 14.20 27.98
C LEU A 28 -2.46 14.41 26.47
N ALA A 29 -3.18 13.62 25.69
CA ALA A 29 -3.32 13.82 24.24
C ALA A 29 -3.93 15.19 23.95
N GLU A 30 -4.95 15.64 24.67
CA GLU A 30 -5.51 17.00 24.55
C GLU A 30 -4.51 18.11 24.92
N ARG A 31 -3.70 17.94 25.97
CA ARG A 31 -2.67 18.92 26.33
C ARG A 31 -1.54 18.98 25.32
N LEU A 32 -1.14 17.84 24.75
CA LEU A 32 -0.17 17.77 23.65
C LEU A 32 -0.73 18.41 22.36
N ARG A 33 -2.04 18.26 22.08
CA ARG A 33 -2.77 18.94 21.00
C ARG A 33 -2.79 20.47 21.20
N ALA A 34 -2.93 20.94 22.45
CA ALA A 34 -3.03 22.37 22.76
C ALA A 34 -1.66 23.08 22.80
N SER A 35 -0.57 22.37 23.13
CA SER A 35 0.77 22.97 23.26
C SER A 35 1.55 23.09 21.95
N THR A 36 1.13 22.40 20.89
CA THR A 36 1.92 22.31 19.63
C THR A 36 1.44 23.22 18.51
N GLY A 37 0.29 23.90 18.63
CA GLY A 37 -0.15 24.93 17.67
C GLY A 37 -0.38 24.46 16.22
N GLU A 38 -0.06 23.20 15.90
CA GLU A 38 -0.21 22.59 14.58
C GLU A 38 -1.31 21.54 14.61
N SER A 39 -2.19 21.66 13.62
CA SER A 39 -3.38 20.85 13.45
C SER A 39 -3.04 19.38 13.21
N THR A 40 -3.56 18.54 14.11
CA THR A 40 -4.14 17.22 13.83
C THR A 40 -3.27 16.16 13.13
N ALA A 41 -2.33 15.56 13.86
CA ALA A 41 -2.11 14.12 13.74
C ALA A 41 -2.93 13.44 14.84
N ALA A 42 -4.12 12.94 14.50
CA ALA A 42 -4.73 11.91 15.32
C ALA A 42 -3.72 10.75 15.43
N LEU A 43 -3.54 10.14 16.60
CA LEU A 43 -3.00 8.77 16.63
C LEU A 43 -3.86 7.97 15.65
N PRO A 44 -3.27 7.21 14.70
CA PRO A 44 -4.05 6.45 13.74
C PRO A 44 -5.12 5.67 14.49
N ALA A 45 -6.39 5.83 14.09
CA ALA A 45 -7.55 5.26 14.77
C ALA A 45 -7.48 3.73 14.96
N ASP A 46 -6.49 3.06 14.37
CA ASP A 46 -6.21 1.63 14.46
C ASP A 46 -5.39 1.18 15.68
N LEU A 47 -4.62 2.05 16.33
CA LEU A 47 -3.70 1.60 17.39
C LEU A 47 -4.40 1.16 18.68
N THR A 48 -5.69 1.43 18.83
CA THR A 48 -6.53 1.01 19.97
C THR A 48 -7.17 -0.37 19.78
N ALA A 49 -7.09 -0.97 18.57
CA ALA A 49 -7.61 -2.31 18.31
C ALA A 49 -6.84 -3.38 19.08
N ALA A 50 -7.50 -4.49 19.42
CA ALA A 50 -6.86 -5.62 20.08
C ALA A 50 -5.86 -6.32 19.13
N ALA A 51 -4.66 -6.61 19.61
CA ALA A 51 -3.55 -7.13 18.84
C ALA A 51 -3.83 -8.50 18.19
N ARG A 52 -4.79 -9.27 18.73
CA ARG A 52 -5.30 -10.49 18.10
C ARG A 52 -5.77 -10.28 16.65
N THR A 53 -6.24 -9.07 16.30
CA THR A 53 -6.68 -8.76 14.93
C THR A 53 -5.51 -8.73 13.94
N ALA A 54 -4.28 -8.52 14.41
CA ALA A 54 -3.07 -8.52 13.59
C ALA A 54 -2.54 -9.92 13.25
N ILE A 55 -3.06 -10.98 13.88
CA ILE A 55 -2.60 -12.35 13.65
C ILE A 55 -3.09 -12.83 12.28
N GLN A 56 -2.14 -13.12 11.38
CA GLN A 56 -2.47 -13.60 10.03
C GLN A 56 -2.41 -15.12 9.88
N ARG A 57 -1.75 -15.82 10.80
CA ARG A 57 -1.47 -17.25 10.71
C ARG A 57 -1.13 -17.84 12.08
N GLN A 58 -1.19 -19.17 12.17
CA GLN A 58 -0.72 -19.89 13.35
C GLN A 58 0.79 -19.74 13.54
N PRO A 59 1.28 -19.73 14.80
CA PRO A 59 2.71 -19.66 15.10
C PRO A 59 3.43 -20.92 14.66
N VAL A 60 4.70 -20.76 14.27
CA VAL A 60 5.55 -21.84 13.75
C VAL A 60 6.63 -22.16 14.77
N PHE A 61 6.61 -23.38 15.30
CA PHE A 61 7.51 -23.85 16.36
C PHE A 61 8.53 -24.87 15.88
N VAL A 62 9.81 -24.67 16.16
CA VAL A 62 10.88 -25.67 15.96
C VAL A 62 11.35 -26.26 17.28
N ASP A 63 11.87 -27.48 17.23
CA ASP A 63 12.52 -28.13 18.36
C ASP A 63 13.83 -27.39 18.74
N PRO A 64 14.17 -27.20 20.03
CA PRO A 64 15.43 -26.60 20.47
C PRO A 64 16.71 -27.27 19.96
N GLU A 65 16.65 -28.56 19.64
CA GLU A 65 17.73 -29.37 19.08
C GLU A 65 17.76 -29.33 17.54
N ALA A 66 16.71 -28.81 16.89
CA ALA A 66 16.68 -28.65 15.44
C ALA A 66 17.86 -27.79 14.97
N SER A 67 18.36 -28.08 13.77
CA SER A 67 19.46 -27.31 13.19
C SER A 67 19.00 -25.92 12.75
N VAL A 68 19.93 -24.96 12.76
CA VAL A 68 19.72 -23.63 12.16
C VAL A 68 19.27 -23.76 10.70
N ALA A 69 19.85 -24.70 9.94
CA ALA A 69 19.48 -24.96 8.55
C ALA A 69 18.01 -25.40 8.41
N GLU A 70 17.53 -26.24 9.32
CA GLU A 70 16.14 -26.67 9.35
C GLU A 70 15.20 -25.52 9.67
N ALA A 71 15.52 -24.70 10.68
CA ALA A 71 14.74 -23.52 11.01
C ALA A 71 14.67 -22.53 9.84
N ALA A 72 15.80 -22.26 9.16
CA ALA A 72 15.85 -21.39 7.99
C ALA A 72 15.02 -21.95 6.80
N ARG A 73 15.06 -23.28 6.58
CA ARG A 73 14.20 -23.93 5.58
C ARG A 73 12.73 -23.76 5.92
N ARG A 74 12.34 -23.96 7.18
CA ARG A 74 10.96 -23.74 7.62
C ARG A 74 10.53 -22.28 7.45
N MET A 75 11.40 -21.32 7.81
CA MET A 75 11.13 -19.90 7.57
C MET A 75 10.87 -19.61 6.09
N THR A 76 11.66 -20.22 5.20
CA THR A 76 11.53 -20.07 3.74
C THR A 76 10.22 -20.68 3.22
N THR A 77 9.93 -21.93 3.59
CA THR A 77 8.72 -22.65 3.17
C THR A 77 7.44 -21.95 3.65
N GLU A 78 7.41 -21.54 4.92
CA GLU A 78 6.26 -20.87 5.54
C GLU A 78 6.18 -19.37 5.21
N ARG A 79 7.19 -18.83 4.50
CA ARG A 79 7.32 -17.40 4.18
C ARG A 79 7.16 -16.51 5.43
N ILE A 80 7.88 -16.85 6.48
CA ILE A 80 7.96 -16.14 7.77
C ILE A 80 9.40 -15.67 8.00
N SER A 81 9.57 -14.66 8.83
CA SER A 81 10.88 -14.11 9.21
C SER A 81 11.33 -14.51 10.63
N SER A 82 10.56 -15.38 11.30
CA SER A 82 10.83 -15.83 12.66
C SER A 82 10.18 -17.18 12.97
N VAL A 83 10.81 -17.99 13.83
CA VAL A 83 10.24 -19.22 14.42
C VAL A 83 10.34 -19.15 15.93
N LEU A 84 9.37 -19.77 16.60
CA LEU A 84 9.38 -19.98 18.05
C LEU A 84 10.12 -21.27 18.37
N VAL A 85 10.75 -21.32 19.54
CA VAL A 85 11.60 -22.45 19.93
C VAL A 85 11.30 -22.92 21.35
N GLY A 86 10.70 -24.12 21.44
CA GLY A 86 10.31 -24.79 22.67
C GLY A 86 9.11 -24.16 23.40
N ASP A 87 8.48 -24.96 24.26
CA ASP A 87 7.16 -24.62 24.83
C ASP A 87 7.25 -24.03 26.24
N HIS A 88 8.24 -24.44 27.05
CA HIS A 88 8.35 -24.03 28.46
C HIS A 88 9.27 -22.82 28.67
N GLN A 89 10.40 -22.78 27.96
CA GLN A 89 11.29 -21.61 27.89
C GLN A 89 11.27 -21.07 26.46
N LEU A 90 10.17 -20.39 26.14
CA LEU A 90 9.92 -19.87 24.81
C LEU A 90 11.12 -19.04 24.33
N GLY A 91 11.72 -19.50 23.24
CA GLY A 91 12.74 -18.76 22.50
C GLY A 91 12.19 -18.27 21.17
N ILE A 92 12.88 -17.31 20.55
CA ILE A 92 12.58 -16.86 19.19
C ILE A 92 13.86 -16.75 18.39
N LEU A 93 13.84 -17.25 17.17
CA LEU A 93 14.90 -17.09 16.19
C LEU A 93 14.35 -16.28 15.01
N THR A 94 15.06 -15.23 14.59
CA THR A 94 14.66 -14.34 13.49
C THR A 94 15.69 -14.31 12.36
N ASP A 95 15.33 -13.80 11.19
CA ASP A 95 16.28 -13.53 10.09
C ASP A 95 17.48 -12.69 10.53
N ARG A 96 17.26 -11.73 11.44
CA ARG A 96 18.32 -10.90 12.01
C ARG A 96 19.31 -11.75 12.81
N ASP A 97 18.84 -12.73 13.55
CA ASP A 97 19.68 -13.63 14.35
C ASP A 97 20.46 -14.58 13.45
N LEU A 98 19.83 -15.13 12.40
CA LEU A 98 20.52 -15.91 11.37
C LEU A 98 21.69 -15.13 10.78
N ARG A 99 21.46 -13.88 10.35
CA ARG A 99 22.52 -13.04 9.79
C ARG A 99 23.61 -12.70 10.81
N SER A 100 23.24 -12.26 12.01
CA SER A 100 24.18 -11.66 12.97
C SER A 100 24.87 -12.66 13.90
N ARG A 101 24.24 -13.79 14.19
CA ARG A 101 24.74 -14.79 15.16
C ARG A 101 25.21 -16.07 14.50
N VAL A 102 24.74 -16.39 13.30
CA VAL A 102 25.16 -17.59 12.56
C VAL A 102 26.13 -17.19 11.46
N VAL A 103 25.64 -16.49 10.42
CA VAL A 103 26.42 -16.19 9.22
C VAL A 103 27.62 -15.30 9.53
N ALA A 104 27.41 -14.17 10.22
CA ALA A 104 28.48 -13.24 10.56
C ALA A 104 29.53 -13.84 11.50
N ARG A 105 29.21 -14.92 12.22
CA ARG A 105 30.13 -15.62 13.13
C ARG A 105 30.72 -16.90 12.53
N GLY A 106 30.34 -17.26 11.30
CA GLY A 106 30.80 -18.48 10.65
C GLY A 106 30.38 -19.77 11.36
N LEU A 107 29.23 -19.77 12.03
CA LEU A 107 28.73 -20.99 12.69
C LEU A 107 28.22 -22.01 11.65
N ASP A 108 28.41 -23.29 11.96
CA ASP A 108 27.94 -24.39 11.11
C ASP A 108 26.40 -24.41 11.03
N PRO A 109 25.80 -24.61 9.84
CA PRO A 109 24.33 -24.67 9.70
C PRO A 109 23.65 -25.80 10.50
N GLY A 110 24.40 -26.83 10.90
CA GLY A 110 23.99 -27.90 11.81
C GLY A 110 23.95 -27.48 13.28
N THR A 111 24.42 -26.28 13.63
CA THR A 111 24.34 -25.73 14.99
C THR A 111 22.89 -25.77 15.49
N PRO A 112 22.62 -26.25 16.71
CA PRO A 112 21.27 -26.27 17.24
C PRO A 112 20.69 -24.87 17.45
N VAL A 113 19.41 -24.68 17.13
CA VAL A 113 18.74 -23.38 17.26
C VAL A 113 18.81 -22.82 18.68
N ARG A 114 18.80 -23.68 19.72
CA ARG A 114 18.93 -23.24 21.12
C ARG A 114 20.18 -22.43 21.42
N ALA A 115 21.25 -22.62 20.65
CA ALA A 115 22.52 -21.93 20.84
C ALA A 115 22.53 -20.49 20.29
N VAL A 116 21.59 -20.16 19.39
CA VAL A 116 21.61 -18.89 18.64
C VAL A 116 20.35 -18.05 18.78
N MET A 117 19.24 -18.62 19.23
CA MET A 117 18.00 -17.88 19.43
C MET A 117 18.04 -16.93 20.63
N SER A 118 17.05 -16.06 20.71
CA SER A 118 16.85 -15.14 21.84
C SER A 118 15.99 -15.79 22.91
N ARG A 119 16.42 -15.69 24.18
CA ARG A 119 15.71 -16.17 25.37
C ARG A 119 15.93 -15.19 26.57
N PRO A 120 14.93 -14.98 27.44
CA PRO A 120 13.53 -15.39 27.27
C PRO A 120 12.87 -14.62 26.12
N CYS A 121 11.94 -15.27 25.40
CA CYS A 121 11.13 -14.57 24.41
C CYS A 121 10.13 -13.66 25.11
N ARG A 122 10.13 -12.38 24.72
CA ARG A 122 9.09 -11.43 25.16
C ARG A 122 7.77 -11.78 24.50
N THR A 123 6.67 -11.52 25.19
CA THR A 123 5.31 -11.81 24.72
C THR A 123 4.36 -10.74 25.21
N ALA A 124 3.24 -10.54 24.51
CA ALA A 124 2.14 -9.70 24.99
C ALA A 124 0.81 -10.49 25.05
N PRO A 125 -0.15 -10.09 25.90
CA PRO A 125 -1.50 -10.63 25.85
C PRO A 125 -2.15 -10.39 24.49
N ALA A 126 -2.91 -11.35 23.97
CA ALA A 126 -3.69 -11.19 22.74
C ALA A 126 -4.74 -10.06 22.81
N SER A 127 -5.18 -9.73 24.02
CA SER A 127 -6.09 -8.63 24.32
C SER A 127 -5.42 -7.26 24.39
N ALA A 128 -4.08 -7.19 24.41
CA ALA A 128 -3.36 -5.93 24.40
C ALA A 128 -3.69 -5.15 23.12
N THR A 129 -3.60 -3.84 23.17
CA THR A 129 -3.82 -2.97 22.02
C THR A 129 -2.62 -3.01 21.07
N LEU A 130 -2.84 -2.68 19.79
CA LEU A 130 -1.75 -2.54 18.81
C LEU A 130 -0.72 -1.46 19.24
N PHE A 131 -1.15 -0.43 19.97
CA PHE A 131 -0.28 0.57 20.59
C PHE A 131 0.66 -0.05 21.63
N GLU A 132 0.13 -0.86 22.56
CA GLU A 132 0.93 -1.53 23.59
C GLU A 132 1.94 -2.49 22.97
N VAL A 133 1.53 -3.22 21.93
CA VAL A 133 2.45 -4.09 21.17
C VAL A 133 3.55 -3.29 20.48
N LEU A 134 3.20 -2.15 19.86
CA LEU A 134 4.18 -1.25 19.24
C LEU A 134 5.16 -0.68 20.28
N LEU A 135 4.66 -0.32 21.46
CA LEU A 135 5.47 0.22 22.54
C LEU A 135 6.46 -0.82 23.07
N GLU A 136 6.01 -2.06 23.31
CA GLU A 136 6.88 -3.18 23.71
C GLU A 136 7.98 -3.43 22.66
N MET A 137 7.64 -3.37 21.36
CA MET A 137 8.61 -3.48 20.27
C MET A 137 9.67 -2.38 20.31
N LEU A 138 9.26 -1.12 20.53
CA LEU A 138 10.16 0.03 20.57
C LEU A 138 11.06 0.03 21.80
N GLU A 139 10.49 -0.20 22.98
CA GLU A 139 11.22 -0.19 24.26
C GLU A 139 12.29 -1.29 24.30
N HIS A 140 12.00 -2.45 23.73
CA HIS A 140 12.91 -3.59 23.72
C HIS A 140 13.68 -3.78 22.40
N ARG A 141 13.46 -2.89 21.43
CA ARG A 141 14.10 -2.89 20.10
C ARG A 141 13.96 -4.22 19.38
N ILE A 142 12.77 -4.81 19.45
CA ILE A 142 12.39 -6.06 18.79
C ILE A 142 11.37 -5.78 17.68
N HIS A 143 11.30 -6.66 16.69
CA HIS A 143 10.39 -6.51 15.53
C HIS A 143 9.33 -7.61 15.44
N HIS A 144 9.36 -8.56 16.37
CA HIS A 144 8.51 -9.74 16.43
C HIS A 144 8.06 -9.91 17.87
N LEU A 145 6.75 -9.99 18.10
CA LEU A 145 6.19 -10.17 19.42
C LEU A 145 5.12 -11.27 19.36
N PRO A 146 5.39 -12.43 19.97
CA PRO A 146 4.39 -13.48 20.15
C PRO A 146 3.25 -13.00 21.06
N LEU A 147 2.03 -13.33 20.68
CA LEU A 147 0.82 -13.04 21.43
C LEU A 147 0.31 -14.28 22.16
N VAL A 148 -0.08 -14.11 23.41
CA VAL A 148 -0.50 -15.18 24.30
C VAL A 148 -1.97 -15.01 24.69
N GLU A 149 -2.75 -16.09 24.62
CA GLU A 149 -4.12 -16.19 25.12
C GLU A 149 -4.27 -17.49 25.91
N ALA A 150 -4.81 -17.43 27.13
CA ALA A 150 -4.98 -18.58 28.01
C ALA A 150 -3.71 -19.44 28.26
N GLY A 151 -2.52 -18.81 28.24
CA GLY A 151 -1.23 -19.49 28.46
C GLY A 151 -0.59 -20.06 27.19
N GLU A 152 -1.30 -20.02 26.05
CA GLU A 152 -0.82 -20.53 24.77
C GLU A 152 -0.45 -19.39 23.83
N VAL A 153 0.59 -19.60 23.02
CA VAL A 153 0.95 -18.65 21.96
C VAL A 153 -0.02 -18.85 20.79
N ILE A 154 -0.78 -17.81 20.46
CA ILE A 154 -1.79 -17.87 19.38
C ILE A 154 -1.28 -17.30 18.05
N GLY A 155 -0.14 -16.61 18.05
CA GLY A 155 0.44 -16.02 16.86
C GLY A 155 1.67 -15.15 17.15
N VAL A 156 2.33 -14.69 16.10
CA VAL A 156 3.43 -13.72 16.19
C VAL A 156 3.06 -12.50 15.37
N VAL A 157 3.08 -11.32 16.01
CA VAL A 157 2.87 -10.05 15.32
C VAL A 157 4.23 -9.43 15.02
N THR A 158 4.42 -8.99 13.78
CA THR A 158 5.62 -8.25 13.38
C THR A 158 5.37 -6.76 13.31
N GLN A 159 6.43 -5.95 13.33
CA GLN A 159 6.33 -4.53 13.03
C GLN A 159 5.69 -4.30 11.65
N THR A 160 5.93 -5.19 10.68
CA THR A 160 5.28 -5.10 9.36
C THR A 160 3.78 -5.38 9.45
N ASP A 161 3.32 -6.21 10.40
CA ASP A 161 1.90 -6.47 10.63
C ASP A 161 1.21 -5.32 11.35
N LEU A 162 1.90 -4.68 12.30
CA LEU A 162 1.43 -3.43 12.91
C LEU A 162 1.33 -2.31 11.88
N LEU A 163 2.31 -2.23 10.98
CA LEU A 163 2.21 -1.38 9.80
C LEU A 163 0.97 -1.82 9.02
N ARG A 164 0.85 -3.05 8.50
CA ARG A 164 -0.34 -3.51 7.75
C ARG A 164 -1.69 -3.15 8.39
N GLN A 165 -1.84 -3.32 9.70
CA GLN A 165 -3.06 -2.97 10.43
C GLN A 165 -3.27 -1.45 10.53
N THR A 166 -2.21 -0.66 10.64
CA THR A 166 -2.27 0.81 10.53
C THR A 166 -2.33 1.31 9.07
N THR A 167 -2.28 0.42 8.08
CA THR A 167 -1.78 0.72 6.73
C THR A 167 -2.74 0.21 5.68
N ARG A 168 -3.79 1.00 5.55
CA ARG A 168 -4.44 1.28 4.27
C ARG A 168 -3.59 2.41 3.60
N SER A 169 -2.27 2.18 3.48
CA SER A 169 -1.26 3.13 3.00
C SER A 169 -1.13 3.08 1.49
N PRO A 170 -0.71 4.18 0.83
CA PRO A 170 -0.45 4.18 -0.61
C PRO A 170 0.46 3.05 -1.10
N LEU A 171 1.51 2.71 -0.35
CA LEU A 171 2.42 1.63 -0.72
C LEU A 171 1.80 0.24 -0.60
N TYR A 172 0.82 0.08 0.30
CA TYR A 172 0.06 -1.16 0.41
C TYR A 172 -0.88 -1.33 -0.78
N LEU A 173 -1.63 -0.27 -1.11
CA LEU A 173 -2.55 -0.27 -2.24
C LEU A 173 -1.79 -0.46 -3.57
N LEU A 174 -0.63 0.17 -3.72
CA LEU A 174 0.27 -0.06 -4.86
C LEU A 174 0.70 -1.54 -4.96
N LYS A 175 1.15 -2.13 -3.84
CA LYS A 175 1.55 -3.54 -3.81
C LYS A 175 0.37 -4.50 -4.00
N SER A 176 -0.85 -4.13 -3.62
CA SER A 176 -2.02 -4.97 -3.84
C SER A 176 -2.35 -5.03 -5.33
N VAL A 177 -2.27 -3.91 -6.06
CA VAL A 177 -2.40 -3.86 -7.52
C VAL A 177 -1.36 -4.75 -8.21
N GLU A 178 -0.08 -4.65 -7.81
CA GLU A 178 1.00 -5.42 -8.43
C GLU A 178 0.86 -6.94 -8.23
N ARG A 179 0.33 -7.37 -7.07
CA ARG A 179 0.26 -8.79 -6.68
C ARG A 179 -0.93 -9.54 -7.23
N HIS A 180 -2.05 -8.86 -7.50
CA HIS A 180 -3.26 -9.54 -7.95
C HIS A 180 -3.26 -9.74 -9.47
N GLY A 181 -3.61 -10.96 -9.89
CA GLY A 181 -3.63 -11.38 -11.30
C GLY A 181 -5.02 -11.39 -11.94
N ASP A 182 -6.04 -10.89 -11.25
CA ASP A 182 -7.44 -10.98 -11.65
C ASP A 182 -8.19 -9.71 -11.24
N THR A 183 -9.02 -9.18 -12.13
CA THR A 183 -9.85 -7.98 -11.92
C THR A 183 -10.87 -8.18 -10.80
N ALA A 184 -11.35 -9.40 -10.58
CA ALA A 184 -12.27 -9.72 -9.47
C ALA A 184 -11.67 -9.42 -8.09
N ARG A 185 -10.34 -9.48 -7.95
CA ARG A 185 -9.63 -9.17 -6.69
C ARG A 185 -9.30 -7.69 -6.53
N LEU A 186 -9.62 -6.88 -7.54
CA LEU A 186 -9.47 -5.42 -7.51
C LEU A 186 -10.81 -4.72 -7.23
N ALA A 187 -11.92 -5.45 -7.05
CA ALA A 187 -13.26 -4.87 -6.87
C ALA A 187 -13.36 -3.84 -5.73
N ASP A 188 -12.57 -4.02 -4.67
CA ASP A 188 -12.53 -3.09 -3.53
C ASP A 188 -11.55 -1.91 -3.74
N PHE A 189 -10.81 -1.86 -4.86
CA PHE A 189 -9.75 -0.88 -5.10
C PHE A 189 -10.25 0.56 -5.00
N ALA A 190 -11.38 0.89 -5.63
CA ALA A 190 -11.94 2.24 -5.58
C ALA A 190 -12.28 2.65 -4.14
N ALA A 191 -12.85 1.74 -3.35
CA ALA A 191 -13.13 1.99 -1.94
C ALA A 191 -11.85 2.14 -1.10
N GLU A 192 -10.82 1.32 -1.36
CA GLU A 192 -9.52 1.42 -0.70
C GLU A 192 -8.79 2.72 -1.05
N GLN A 193 -8.88 3.15 -2.31
CA GLN A 193 -8.33 4.42 -2.80
C GLN A 193 -9.04 5.61 -2.16
N ALA A 194 -10.37 5.63 -2.17
CA ALA A 194 -11.13 6.71 -1.56
C ALA A 194 -10.77 6.87 -0.08
N ALA A 195 -10.71 5.74 0.64
CA ALA A 195 -10.29 5.72 2.03
C ALA A 195 -8.84 6.22 2.19
N MET A 196 -7.93 5.90 1.26
CA MET A 196 -6.53 6.37 1.29
C MET A 196 -6.45 7.88 1.19
N VAL A 197 -7.14 8.48 0.22
CA VAL A 197 -7.19 9.93 0.02
C VAL A 197 -7.77 10.62 1.26
N GLU A 198 -8.87 10.12 1.82
CA GLU A 198 -9.47 10.65 3.05
C GLU A 198 -8.49 10.64 4.23
N ARG A 199 -7.72 9.55 4.40
CA ARG A 199 -6.70 9.45 5.46
C ARG A 199 -5.54 10.41 5.26
N LEU A 200 -5.05 10.56 4.03
CA LEU A 200 -3.97 11.51 3.77
C LEU A 200 -4.43 12.94 4.02
N ALA A 201 -5.68 13.26 3.67
CA ALA A 201 -6.29 14.56 3.93
C ALA A 201 -6.46 14.83 5.43
N THR A 202 -7.03 13.87 6.16
CA THR A 202 -7.19 13.96 7.63
C THR A 202 -5.86 13.93 8.38
N GLY A 203 -4.82 13.34 7.79
CA GLY A 203 -3.43 13.37 8.27
C GLY A 203 -2.67 14.66 7.96
N GLY A 204 -3.34 15.67 7.41
CA GLY A 204 -2.77 17.01 7.18
C GLY A 204 -1.86 17.11 5.95
N LEU A 205 -1.86 16.13 5.04
CA LEU A 205 -1.10 16.23 3.81
C LEU A 205 -1.76 17.24 2.85
N GLU A 206 -0.96 18.07 2.18
CA GLU A 206 -1.45 19.04 1.21
C GLU A 206 -2.15 18.35 0.02
N ALA A 207 -3.25 18.94 -0.47
CA ALA A 207 -4.07 18.39 -1.55
C ALA A 207 -3.27 18.03 -2.82
N THR A 208 -2.27 18.85 -3.19
CA THR A 208 -1.42 18.60 -4.36
C THR A 208 -0.55 17.34 -4.18
N ARG A 209 -0.10 17.06 -2.96
CA ARG A 209 0.67 15.84 -2.65
C ARG A 209 -0.23 14.62 -2.61
N ILE A 210 -1.45 14.77 -2.09
CA ILE A 210 -2.47 13.72 -2.12
C ILE A 210 -2.80 13.34 -3.55
N GLY A 211 -3.02 14.32 -4.42
CA GLY A 211 -3.31 14.08 -5.84
C GLY A 211 -2.19 13.33 -6.56
N ARG A 212 -0.92 13.68 -6.31
CA ARG A 212 0.23 12.93 -6.84
C ARG A 212 0.27 11.48 -6.39
N ILE A 213 -0.08 11.22 -5.13
CA ILE A 213 -0.12 9.86 -4.59
C ILE A 213 -1.27 9.08 -5.21
N ALA A 214 -2.47 9.66 -5.27
CA ALA A 214 -3.65 9.05 -5.88
C ALA A 214 -3.37 8.69 -7.36
N ALA A 215 -2.79 9.63 -8.11
CA ALA A 215 -2.37 9.43 -9.49
C ALA A 215 -1.32 8.33 -9.66
N SER A 216 -0.32 8.26 -8.78
CA SER A 216 0.67 7.18 -8.85
C SER A 216 0.06 5.79 -8.62
N VAL A 217 -0.97 5.69 -7.78
CA VAL A 217 -1.68 4.43 -7.54
C VAL A 217 -2.61 4.09 -8.70
N ASN A 218 -3.29 5.08 -9.29
CA ASN A 218 -4.08 4.90 -10.52
C ASN A 218 -3.24 4.48 -11.71
N ASP A 219 -2.08 5.10 -11.92
CA ASP A 219 -1.14 4.72 -12.98
C ASP A 219 -0.75 3.24 -12.89
N ALA A 220 -0.46 2.78 -11.67
CA ALA A 220 -0.10 1.40 -11.44
C ALA A 220 -1.28 0.45 -11.72
N LEU A 221 -2.51 0.85 -11.38
CA LEU A 221 -3.71 0.10 -11.74
C LEU A 221 -3.87 0.00 -13.25
N VAL A 222 -3.81 1.12 -13.97
CA VAL A 222 -3.94 1.17 -15.43
C VAL A 222 -2.86 0.33 -16.11
N ALA A 223 -1.59 0.49 -15.70
CA ALA A 223 -0.49 -0.32 -16.21
C ALA A 223 -0.71 -1.83 -15.94
N ARG A 224 -1.27 -2.18 -14.78
CA ARG A 224 -1.59 -3.57 -14.45
C ARG A 224 -2.69 -4.13 -15.34
N LEU A 225 -3.77 -3.36 -15.57
CA LEU A 225 -4.87 -3.74 -16.44
C LEU A 225 -4.44 -3.89 -17.89
N LEU A 226 -3.55 -3.03 -18.38
CA LEU A 226 -2.94 -3.17 -19.70
C LEU A 226 -2.13 -4.46 -19.79
N GLY A 227 -1.25 -4.73 -18.83
CA GLY A 227 -0.48 -5.97 -18.82
C GLY A 227 -1.35 -7.23 -18.68
N LEU A 228 -2.53 -7.15 -18.03
CA LEU A 228 -3.52 -8.22 -18.02
C LEU A 228 -4.12 -8.43 -19.41
N ALA A 229 -4.55 -7.36 -20.07
CA ALA A 229 -5.14 -7.42 -21.39
C ALA A 229 -4.15 -7.90 -22.46
N GLU A 230 -2.87 -7.52 -22.38
CA GLU A 230 -1.79 -8.04 -23.25
C GLU A 230 -1.57 -9.55 -23.07
N ARG A 231 -1.68 -10.07 -21.83
CA ARG A 231 -1.56 -11.53 -21.61
C ARG A 231 -2.66 -12.31 -22.31
N GLU A 232 -3.84 -11.73 -22.45
CA GLU A 232 -4.97 -12.35 -23.15
C GLU A 232 -4.90 -12.18 -24.67
N LEU A 233 -4.52 -10.98 -25.13
CA LEU A 233 -4.49 -10.62 -26.55
C LEU A 233 -3.24 -11.13 -27.27
N GLY A 234 -2.17 -11.43 -26.53
CA GLY A 234 -0.83 -11.63 -27.07
C GLY A 234 -0.02 -10.33 -27.07
N PRO A 235 1.26 -10.37 -27.48
CA PRO A 235 2.12 -9.19 -27.46
C PRO A 235 1.63 -8.11 -28.45
N PRO A 236 1.86 -6.81 -28.16
CA PRO A 236 1.48 -5.74 -29.05
C PRO A 236 2.23 -5.83 -30.39
N PRO A 237 1.57 -5.58 -31.55
CA PRO A 237 2.16 -5.74 -32.87
C PRO A 237 3.21 -4.65 -33.20
N CYS A 238 3.16 -3.51 -32.51
CA CYS A 238 4.17 -2.46 -32.60
C CYS A 238 4.20 -1.65 -31.28
N PRO A 239 5.21 -0.80 -31.04
CA PRO A 239 5.26 0.05 -29.85
C PRO A 239 4.03 0.97 -29.75
N TYR A 240 3.50 1.11 -28.54
CA TYR A 240 2.37 2.00 -28.24
C TYR A 240 2.63 2.78 -26.95
N ALA A 241 1.76 3.76 -26.68
CA ALA A 241 1.69 4.49 -25.45
C ALA A 241 0.22 4.64 -25.04
N TRP A 242 -0.07 4.26 -23.80
CA TRP A 242 -1.29 4.68 -23.12
C TRP A 242 -1.03 6.03 -22.46
N ILE A 243 -1.80 7.03 -22.87
CA ILE A 243 -1.69 8.38 -22.34
C ILE A 243 -2.93 8.74 -21.54
N VAL A 244 -2.71 9.56 -20.52
CA VAL A 244 -3.76 10.15 -19.68
C VAL A 244 -3.57 11.66 -19.71
N PHE A 245 -4.64 12.40 -19.52
CA PHE A 245 -4.63 13.86 -19.57
C PHE A 245 -5.63 14.44 -18.55
N GLY A 246 -5.91 15.74 -18.62
CA GLY A 246 -6.78 16.39 -17.64
C GLY A 246 -6.20 16.31 -16.22
N SER A 247 -7.07 16.04 -15.24
CA SER A 247 -6.67 15.97 -13.83
C SER A 247 -5.70 14.82 -13.55
N GLU A 248 -5.75 13.73 -14.32
CA GLU A 248 -4.84 12.58 -14.25
C GLU A 248 -3.46 12.91 -14.85
N GLY A 249 -3.46 13.63 -15.97
CA GLY A 249 -2.24 14.16 -16.60
C GLY A 249 -1.47 15.11 -15.68
N ARG A 250 -2.19 16.01 -15.00
CA ARG A 250 -1.61 17.03 -14.09
C ARG A 250 -1.29 16.55 -12.67
N PHE A 251 -1.55 15.28 -12.33
CA PHE A 251 -1.43 14.75 -10.97
C PHE A 251 -2.34 15.45 -9.94
N GLU A 252 -3.50 15.93 -10.35
CA GLU A 252 -4.48 16.66 -9.52
C GLU A 252 -5.69 15.78 -9.14
N GLN A 253 -5.55 14.45 -9.22
CA GLN A 253 -6.67 13.53 -9.00
C GLN A 253 -7.19 13.59 -7.56
N THR A 254 -8.53 13.52 -7.42
CA THR A 254 -9.22 13.50 -6.13
C THR A 254 -9.62 12.07 -5.73
N LEU A 255 -10.87 11.83 -5.33
CA LEU A 255 -11.31 10.56 -4.73
C LEU A 255 -11.68 9.47 -5.75
N LEU A 256 -12.36 9.85 -6.82
CA LEU A 256 -12.78 9.01 -7.94
C LEU A 256 -12.82 9.93 -9.15
N THR A 257 -12.01 9.64 -10.16
CA THR A 257 -11.92 10.48 -11.36
C THR A 257 -12.57 9.78 -12.55
N ASP A 258 -13.05 10.60 -13.46
CA ASP A 258 -13.37 10.18 -14.80
C ASP A 258 -12.13 9.65 -15.54
N GLN A 259 -12.40 8.85 -16.56
CA GLN A 259 -11.39 8.22 -17.40
C GLN A 259 -10.97 9.16 -18.54
N ASP A 260 -9.93 9.95 -18.33
CA ASP A 260 -9.33 10.81 -19.37
C ASP A 260 -8.11 10.11 -19.99
N ASN A 261 -8.34 9.27 -20.99
CA ASN A 261 -7.29 8.45 -21.60
C ASN A 261 -7.36 8.35 -23.12
N ALA A 262 -6.21 8.07 -23.72
CA ALA A 262 -6.07 7.80 -25.14
C ALA A 262 -4.94 6.81 -25.41
N LEU A 263 -4.92 6.26 -26.63
CA LEU A 263 -3.92 5.31 -27.08
C LEU A 263 -3.26 5.79 -28.38
N VAL A 264 -1.93 5.82 -28.35
CA VAL A 264 -1.08 6.16 -29.49
C VAL A 264 -0.27 4.92 -29.86
N TYR A 265 -0.23 4.53 -31.13
CA TYR A 265 0.61 3.41 -31.59
C TYR A 265 1.43 3.77 -32.83
N ARG A 266 2.56 3.09 -33.03
CA ARG A 266 3.56 3.50 -34.02
C ARG A 266 3.09 3.32 -35.47
N GLU A 267 2.65 2.13 -35.81
CA GLU A 267 2.45 1.70 -37.20
C GLU A 267 0.97 1.48 -37.50
N ASP A 268 0.46 2.12 -38.56
CA ASP A 268 -0.90 1.87 -39.04
C ASP A 268 -0.93 0.60 -39.90
N SER A 269 -1.59 -0.43 -39.37
CA SER A 269 -1.91 -1.66 -40.08
C SER A 269 -3.26 -2.17 -39.62
N GLU A 270 -3.92 -3.01 -40.42
CA GLU A 270 -5.18 -3.64 -40.02
C GLU A 270 -5.03 -4.46 -38.72
N THR A 271 -3.91 -5.17 -38.58
CA THR A 271 -3.57 -5.91 -37.36
C THR A 271 -3.40 -4.96 -36.15
N ALA A 272 -2.66 -3.86 -36.31
CA ALA A 272 -2.47 -2.88 -35.24
C ALA A 272 -3.81 -2.23 -34.83
N ARG A 273 -4.61 -1.79 -35.81
CA ARG A 273 -5.94 -1.22 -35.56
C ARG A 273 -6.84 -2.16 -34.77
N GLY A 274 -6.92 -3.43 -35.18
CA GLY A 274 -7.71 -4.44 -34.49
C GLY A 274 -7.19 -4.72 -33.07
N TYR A 275 -5.88 -4.89 -32.92
CA TYR A 275 -5.25 -5.17 -31.63
C TYR A 275 -5.45 -4.03 -30.62
N PHE A 276 -5.11 -2.79 -30.99
CA PHE A 276 -5.17 -1.66 -30.06
C PHE A 276 -6.60 -1.22 -29.74
N ALA A 277 -7.54 -1.38 -30.66
CA ALA A 277 -8.96 -1.21 -30.36
C ALA A 277 -9.43 -2.25 -29.32
N ALA A 278 -9.02 -3.52 -29.47
CA ALA A 278 -9.35 -4.57 -28.51
C ALA A 278 -8.68 -4.37 -27.15
N LEU A 279 -7.44 -3.86 -27.12
CA LEU A 279 -6.71 -3.50 -25.90
C LEU A 279 -7.44 -2.37 -25.16
N ALA A 280 -7.75 -1.28 -25.86
CA ALA A 280 -8.48 -0.15 -25.30
C ALA A 280 -9.85 -0.55 -24.74
N ALA A 281 -10.63 -1.31 -25.51
CA ALA A 281 -11.95 -1.76 -25.08
C ALA A 281 -11.92 -2.65 -23.84
N ARG A 282 -10.89 -3.50 -23.69
CA ARG A 282 -10.71 -4.36 -22.50
C ARG A 282 -10.32 -3.54 -21.28
N THR A 283 -9.32 -2.67 -21.40
CA THR A 283 -8.83 -1.84 -20.29
C THR A 283 -9.92 -0.89 -19.79
N VAL A 284 -10.62 -0.19 -20.69
CA VAL A 284 -11.73 0.70 -20.31
C VAL A 284 -12.87 -0.08 -19.64
N ARG A 285 -13.20 -1.28 -20.13
CA ARG A 285 -14.22 -2.12 -19.49
C ARG A 285 -13.82 -2.53 -18.08
N ALA A 286 -12.57 -2.94 -17.87
CA ALA A 286 -12.08 -3.28 -16.54
C ALA A 286 -12.13 -2.07 -15.60
N LEU A 287 -11.76 -0.87 -16.06
CA LEU A 287 -11.89 0.34 -15.26
C LEU A 287 -13.35 0.64 -14.88
N LEU A 288 -14.30 0.46 -15.81
CA LEU A 288 -15.73 0.61 -15.54
C LEU A 288 -16.23 -0.40 -14.49
N GLU A 289 -15.82 -1.67 -14.60
CA GLU A 289 -16.15 -2.73 -13.63
C GLU A 289 -15.58 -2.44 -12.23
N LEU A 290 -14.47 -1.72 -12.16
CA LEU A 290 -13.84 -1.26 -10.92
C LEU A 290 -14.43 0.05 -10.38
N GLY A 291 -15.43 0.62 -11.06
CA GLY A 291 -16.16 1.80 -10.60
C GLY A 291 -15.61 3.14 -11.09
N PHE A 292 -14.66 3.17 -12.03
CA PHE A 292 -14.18 4.41 -12.64
C PHE A 292 -15.16 4.87 -13.73
N PRO A 293 -15.85 6.01 -13.56
CA PRO A 293 -16.85 6.46 -14.54
C PRO A 293 -16.21 6.85 -15.88
N PRO A 294 -16.96 6.75 -16.99
CA PRO A 294 -16.49 7.23 -18.29
C PRO A 294 -16.35 8.76 -18.30
N CYS A 295 -15.42 9.30 -19.10
CA CYS A 295 -15.31 10.73 -19.33
C CYS A 295 -16.57 11.28 -20.02
N PRO A 296 -17.28 12.27 -19.44
CA PRO A 296 -18.44 12.90 -20.07
C PRO A 296 -18.12 13.55 -21.43
N GLY A 297 -16.88 14.02 -21.61
CA GLY A 297 -16.39 14.59 -22.87
C GLY A 297 -16.02 13.55 -23.92
N GLY A 298 -16.07 12.25 -23.60
CA GLY A 298 -15.79 11.17 -24.53
C GLY A 298 -14.30 10.98 -24.85
N PHE A 299 -13.41 11.60 -24.09
CA PHE A 299 -11.95 11.47 -24.20
C PHE A 299 -11.45 10.15 -23.61
N MET A 300 -11.85 9.07 -24.26
CA MET A 300 -11.59 7.68 -23.88
C MET A 300 -10.76 6.99 -24.96
N ALA A 301 -9.88 6.08 -24.59
CA ALA A 301 -9.06 5.29 -25.52
C ALA A 301 -9.91 4.44 -26.47
N THR A 302 -11.17 4.15 -26.14
CA THR A 302 -12.11 3.51 -27.08
C THR A 302 -12.48 4.40 -28.26
N ASN A 303 -12.41 5.72 -28.10
CA ASN A 303 -12.70 6.72 -29.13
C ASN A 303 -11.43 7.37 -29.68
N TRP A 304 -10.37 7.43 -28.87
CA TRP A 304 -9.10 8.10 -29.14
C TRP A 304 -7.96 7.08 -29.20
N CYS A 305 -8.02 6.19 -30.19
CA CYS A 305 -7.02 5.18 -30.47
C CYS A 305 -6.54 5.32 -31.91
N HIS A 306 -5.38 5.94 -32.09
CA HIS A 306 -4.88 6.30 -33.42
C HIS A 306 -3.38 6.06 -33.59
N PRO A 307 -2.92 5.86 -34.84
CA PRO A 307 -1.50 5.86 -35.15
C PRO A 307 -0.85 7.20 -34.82
N LEU A 308 0.45 7.20 -34.53
CA LEU A 308 1.23 8.39 -34.18
C LEU A 308 1.11 9.49 -35.27
N GLU A 309 1.12 9.11 -36.55
CA GLU A 309 0.99 10.08 -37.64
C GLU A 309 -0.38 10.75 -37.67
N THR A 310 -1.45 10.04 -37.34
CA THR A 310 -2.79 10.63 -37.20
C THR A 310 -2.85 11.60 -36.03
N TRP A 311 -2.17 11.29 -34.92
CA TRP A 311 -2.05 12.22 -33.80
C TRP A 311 -1.30 13.50 -34.18
N LYS A 312 -0.16 13.40 -34.89
CA LYS A 312 0.56 14.57 -35.39
C LYS A 312 -0.32 15.47 -36.25
N GLN A 313 -1.04 14.89 -37.19
CA GLN A 313 -1.96 15.64 -38.06
C GLN A 313 -3.07 16.35 -37.28
N LYS A 314 -3.61 15.71 -36.23
CA LYS A 314 -4.61 16.33 -35.34
C LYS A 314 -4.01 17.52 -34.59
N PHE A 315 -2.85 17.34 -33.96
CA PHE A 315 -2.14 18.40 -33.24
C PHE A 315 -1.78 19.59 -34.15
N GLU A 316 -1.23 19.31 -35.33
CA GLU A 316 -0.95 20.34 -36.35
C GLU A 316 -2.23 21.07 -36.78
N GLY A 317 -3.33 20.33 -36.98
CA GLY A 317 -4.63 20.89 -37.31
C GLY A 317 -5.16 21.83 -36.24
N TRP A 318 -5.05 21.46 -34.96
CA TRP A 318 -5.48 22.31 -33.84
C TRP A 318 -4.70 23.62 -33.75
N ILE A 319 -3.39 23.58 -34.04
CA ILE A 319 -2.53 24.76 -34.05
C ILE A 319 -2.83 25.65 -35.26
N ALA A 320 -3.01 25.04 -36.44
CA ALA A 320 -3.20 25.76 -37.69
C ALA A 320 -4.59 26.41 -37.82
N THR A 321 -5.63 25.77 -37.27
CA THR A 321 -7.03 26.21 -37.39
C THR A 321 -7.74 26.13 -36.03
N PRO A 322 -7.62 27.15 -35.16
CA PRO A 322 -8.16 27.14 -33.80
C PRO A 322 -9.68 27.40 -33.80
N GLU A 323 -10.45 26.46 -34.33
CA GLU A 323 -11.91 26.46 -34.14
C GLU A 323 -12.26 26.13 -32.68
N PRO A 324 -13.45 26.51 -32.17
CA PRO A 324 -13.82 26.30 -30.76
C PRO A 324 -13.66 24.86 -30.26
N ASN A 325 -13.92 23.87 -31.12
CA ASN A 325 -13.73 22.45 -30.78
C ASN A 325 -12.24 22.05 -30.76
N ALA A 326 -11.43 22.58 -31.68
CA ALA A 326 -10.00 22.37 -31.73
C ALA A 326 -9.28 22.98 -30.51
N LEU A 327 -9.75 24.13 -30.01
CA LEU A 327 -9.24 24.75 -28.79
C LEU A 327 -9.56 23.94 -27.54
N LEU A 328 -10.75 23.33 -27.47
CA LEU A 328 -11.16 22.41 -26.40
C LEU A 328 -10.32 21.13 -26.41
N GLU A 329 -10.17 20.50 -27.57
CA GLU A 329 -9.34 19.31 -27.74
C GLU A 329 -7.87 19.60 -27.43
N ALA A 330 -7.31 20.70 -27.93
CA ALA A 330 -5.96 21.13 -27.58
C ALA A 330 -5.80 21.38 -26.08
N ALA A 331 -6.70 22.13 -25.43
CA ALA A 331 -6.62 22.36 -23.99
C ALA A 331 -6.69 21.06 -23.17
N SER A 332 -7.43 20.06 -23.64
CA SER A 332 -7.50 18.74 -23.02
C SER A 332 -6.23 17.91 -23.23
N PHE A 333 -5.64 17.94 -24.43
CA PHE A 333 -4.49 17.09 -24.77
C PHE A 333 -3.14 17.66 -24.37
N PHE A 334 -2.95 18.98 -24.25
CA PHE A 334 -1.61 19.55 -23.97
C PHE A 334 -1.01 19.17 -22.60
N ASP A 335 -1.82 18.69 -21.66
CA ASP A 335 -1.37 18.17 -20.36
C ASP A 335 -1.18 16.64 -20.33
N PHE A 336 -0.98 16.01 -21.50
CA PHE A 336 -0.87 14.55 -21.56
C PHE A 336 0.39 14.00 -20.88
N ARG A 337 0.26 12.81 -20.31
CA ARG A 337 1.37 12.04 -19.77
C ARG A 337 1.23 10.57 -20.15
N ARG A 338 2.36 9.91 -20.42
CA ARG A 338 2.40 8.46 -20.63
C ARG A 338 2.31 7.72 -19.30
N VAL A 339 1.39 6.76 -19.22
CA VAL A 339 1.24 5.82 -18.09
C VAL A 339 1.88 4.48 -18.39
N HIS A 340 1.78 4.02 -19.63
CA HIS A 340 2.27 2.70 -20.03
C HIS A 340 2.68 2.65 -21.50
N GLY A 341 3.48 1.65 -21.88
CA GLY A 341 4.02 1.46 -23.21
C GLY A 341 5.34 2.23 -23.45
N ASP A 342 6.05 1.83 -24.51
CA ASP A 342 7.42 2.28 -24.79
C ASP A 342 7.52 3.24 -25.98
N LEU A 343 6.40 3.63 -26.59
CA LEU A 343 6.41 4.62 -27.67
C LEU A 343 6.85 5.99 -27.12
N SER A 344 7.82 6.61 -27.81
CA SER A 344 8.20 8.01 -27.55
C SER A 344 7.10 8.94 -28.06
N LEU A 345 6.73 9.90 -27.23
CA LEU A 345 5.71 10.91 -27.52
C LEU A 345 6.30 12.30 -27.78
N GLU A 346 7.64 12.43 -27.79
CA GLU A 346 8.32 13.67 -28.19
C GLU A 346 7.80 14.29 -29.49
N PRO A 347 7.38 13.51 -30.53
CA PRO A 347 6.85 14.12 -31.75
C PRO A 347 5.47 14.80 -31.59
N LEU A 348 4.83 14.73 -30.43
CA LEU A 348 3.53 15.35 -30.13
C LEU A 348 3.64 16.57 -29.22
N GLY A 349 4.85 16.92 -28.75
CA GLY A 349 5.11 17.96 -27.74
C GLY A 349 6.10 19.03 -28.17
#